data_AF-A0A9E1MFZ5-F1
#
_entry.id   AF-A0A9E1MFZ5-F1
#
_cell.length_a   1.000
_cell.length_b   1.000
_cell.length_c   1.000
_cell.angle_alpha   90.00
_cell.angle_beta   90.00
_cell.angle_gamma   90.00
#
_symmetry.space_group_name_H-M   'P 1'
#
loop_
_entity.id
_entity.type
_entity.pdbx_description
1 polymer ?
#
loop_
_entity_poly.entity_id
_entity_poly.type
_entity_poly.pdbx_seq_one_letter_code
_entity_poly.pdbx_strand_id
1 'polypeptide(L)'
;MKYRKIVVAFFLSVFLFNPFQKVEATDKLNVYLFHGNGCPHCEAEIEFLESIQSDYPYMNLIKYEIWENEENQALAEQVKQRIESSSRGVPFLVIGDKAFTGFSEDRKRDIRRTLEYYETEKAPDLVGDILKGIPAEKKEKLKAEEKVEVEKKIDWENIAVIGVIIVGLVVIMFLYYNSKIRK
;
A
#
# COMPACT_ATOMS: atom_id res chain seq x y z
N MET A 1 -43.87 -20.64 17.04
CA MET A 1 -42.56 -21.13 17.52
C MET A 1 -41.77 -21.99 16.52
N LYS A 2 -42.39 -22.60 15.47
CA LYS A 2 -41.66 -23.42 14.48
C LYS A 2 -40.73 -22.63 13.56
N TYR A 3 -41.10 -21.40 13.19
CA TYR A 3 -40.34 -20.58 12.24
C TYR A 3 -39.07 -19.96 12.86
N ARG A 4 -38.98 -19.84 14.18
CA ARG A 4 -37.82 -19.26 14.88
C ARG A 4 -36.54 -20.07 14.67
N LYS A 5 -36.64 -21.41 14.63
CA LYS A 5 -35.49 -22.29 14.38
C LYS A 5 -35.04 -22.26 12.91
N ILE A 6 -36.00 -22.10 11.99
CA ILE A 6 -35.73 -22.02 10.54
C ILE A 6 -35.07 -20.68 10.19
N VAL A 7 -35.54 -19.58 10.78
CA VAL A 7 -34.94 -18.25 10.58
C VAL A 7 -33.52 -18.18 11.14
N VAL A 8 -33.28 -18.76 12.32
CA VAL A 8 -31.92 -18.83 12.89
C VAL A 8 -31.00 -19.70 12.05
N ALA A 9 -31.46 -20.85 11.56
CA ALA A 9 -30.67 -21.73 10.69
C ALA A 9 -30.33 -21.08 9.34
N PHE A 10 -31.27 -20.32 8.76
CA PHE A 10 -31.05 -19.58 7.51
C PHE A 10 -30.05 -18.44 7.69
N PHE A 11 -30.12 -17.68 8.79
CA PHE A 11 -29.13 -16.65 9.09
C PHE A 11 -27.73 -17.22 9.39
N LEU A 12 -27.64 -18.39 10.05
CA LEU A 12 -26.37 -19.08 10.30
C LEU A 12 -25.75 -19.63 9.00
N SER A 13 -26.56 -20.15 8.08
CA SER A 13 -26.06 -20.65 6.79
C SER A 13 -25.56 -19.52 5.90
N VAL A 14 -26.21 -18.35 5.91
CA VAL A 14 -25.78 -17.16 5.14
C VAL A 14 -24.46 -16.58 5.67
N PHE A 15 -24.19 -16.70 6.98
CA PHE A 15 -22.95 -16.23 7.60
C PHE A 15 -21.72 -17.10 7.24
N LEU A 16 -21.94 -18.41 7.03
CA LEU A 16 -20.89 -19.35 6.60
C LEU A 16 -20.67 -19.36 5.07
N PHE A 17 -21.63 -18.85 4.29
CA PHE A 17 -21.58 -18.74 2.84
C PHE A 17 -21.29 -17.32 2.36
N ASN A 18 -20.49 -16.56 3.12
CA ASN A 18 -20.12 -15.21 2.73
C ASN A 18 -18.81 -15.25 1.90
N PRO A 19 -18.84 -15.15 0.55
CA PRO A 19 -17.64 -15.14 -0.29
C PRO A 19 -16.84 -13.82 -0.19
N PHE A 20 -17.15 -12.96 0.78
CA PHE A 20 -16.64 -11.59 0.86
C PHE A 20 -15.38 -11.42 1.73
N GLN A 21 -14.70 -12.51 2.10
CA GLN A 21 -13.34 -12.41 2.63
C GLN A 21 -12.35 -12.38 1.46
N LYS A 22 -12.44 -11.34 0.63
CA LYS A 22 -11.34 -10.98 -0.24
C LYS A 22 -10.31 -10.33 0.67
N VAL A 23 -9.38 -11.14 1.19
CA VAL A 23 -8.14 -10.62 1.77
C VAL A 23 -7.41 -9.98 0.59
N GLU A 24 -7.60 -8.67 0.44
CA GLU A 24 -6.87 -7.88 -0.53
C GLU A 24 -5.40 -7.98 -0.14
N ALA A 25 -4.60 -8.63 -0.98
CA ALA A 25 -3.18 -8.70 -0.77
C ALA A 25 -2.66 -7.27 -0.81
N THR A 26 -2.32 -6.69 0.34
CA THR A 26 -1.64 -5.41 0.40
C THR A 26 -0.38 -5.54 -0.46
N ASP A 27 -0.30 -4.75 -1.53
CA ASP A 27 0.88 -4.73 -2.39
C ASP A 27 2.10 -4.47 -1.51
N LYS A 28 3.13 -5.33 -1.64
CA LYS A 28 4.33 -5.20 -0.81
C LYS A 28 5.02 -3.87 -1.10
N LEU A 29 5.30 -3.10 -0.05
CA LEU A 29 6.08 -1.87 -0.12
C LEU A 29 7.57 -2.20 0.01
N ASN A 30 8.32 -2.07 -1.08
CA ASN A 30 9.77 -2.22 -1.04
C ASN A 30 10.43 -1.04 -0.32
N VAL A 31 11.27 -1.35 0.65
CA VAL A 31 12.08 -0.40 1.43
C VAL A 31 13.54 -0.74 1.19
N TYR A 32 14.26 0.16 0.54
CA TYR A 32 15.63 -0.08 0.09
C TYR A 32 16.62 0.64 1.00
N LEU A 33 17.49 -0.12 1.66
CA LEU A 33 18.55 0.41 2.50
C LEU A 33 19.91 0.17 1.85
N PHE A 34 20.58 1.24 1.45
CA PHE A 34 21.97 1.21 1.05
C PHE A 34 22.85 1.45 2.29
N HIS A 35 23.68 0.48 2.62
CA HIS A 35 24.45 0.45 3.87
C HIS A 35 25.92 0.10 3.65
N GLY A 36 26.75 0.37 4.65
CA GLY A 36 28.13 -0.10 4.73
C GLY A 36 28.29 -1.16 5.82
N ASN A 37 29.02 -2.24 5.55
CA ASN A 37 29.34 -3.24 6.57
C ASN A 37 30.20 -2.64 7.70
N GLY A 38 29.85 -2.91 8.95
CA GLY A 38 30.55 -2.36 10.12
C GLY A 38 30.29 -0.88 10.38
N CYS A 39 29.30 -0.27 9.71
CA CYS A 39 28.84 1.08 9.99
C CYS A 39 27.85 1.07 11.16
N PRO A 40 28.16 1.69 12.32
CA PRO A 40 27.29 1.62 13.50
C PRO A 40 25.89 2.19 13.28
N HIS A 41 25.77 3.26 12.49
CA HIS A 41 24.47 3.85 12.17
C HIS A 41 23.64 2.98 11.22
N CYS A 42 24.29 2.22 10.33
CA CYS A 42 23.59 1.29 9.46
C CYS A 42 23.02 0.12 10.27
N GLU A 43 23.83 -0.46 11.16
CA GLU A 43 23.40 -1.56 12.04
C GLU A 43 22.20 -1.14 12.90
N ALA A 44 22.27 0.04 13.52
CA ALA A 44 21.16 0.58 14.30
C ALA A 44 19.88 0.80 13.48
N GLU A 45 20.00 1.22 12.21
CA GLU A 45 18.84 1.38 11.32
C GLU A 45 18.27 0.03 10.89
N ILE A 46 19.12 -0.96 10.60
CA ILE A 46 18.71 -2.33 10.28
C ILE A 46 17.94 -2.94 11.45
N GLU A 47 18.48 -2.88 12.67
CA GLU A 47 17.83 -3.38 13.88
C GLU A 47 16.46 -2.72 14.10
N PHE A 48 16.38 -1.41 13.88
CA PHE A 48 15.12 -0.68 13.98
C PHE A 48 14.10 -1.16 12.94
N LEU A 49 14.48 -1.23 11.66
CA LEU A 49 13.59 -1.65 10.58
C LEU A 49 13.11 -3.10 10.79
N GLU A 50 13.99 -3.99 11.25
CA GLU A 50 13.64 -5.37 11.59
C GLU A 50 12.70 -5.43 12.82
N SER A 51 12.90 -4.56 13.82
CA SER A 51 12.04 -4.52 15.02
C SER A 51 10.59 -4.09 14.74
N ILE A 52 10.35 -3.31 13.68
CA ILE A 52 9.03 -2.80 13.31
C ILE A 52 8.37 -3.62 12.20
N GLN A 53 9.04 -4.64 11.67
CA GLN A 53 8.56 -5.46 10.56
C GLN A 53 7.20 -6.12 10.84
N SER A 54 6.91 -6.46 12.11
CA SER A 54 5.62 -7.01 12.53
C SER A 54 4.51 -5.97 12.58
N ASP A 55 4.83 -4.71 12.82
CA ASP A 55 3.87 -3.60 12.81
C ASP A 55 3.48 -3.25 11.37
N TYR A 56 4.41 -3.44 10.43
CA TYR A 56 4.24 -3.12 9.00
C TYR A 56 4.43 -4.37 8.13
N PRO A 57 3.50 -5.34 8.14
CA PRO A 57 3.66 -6.63 7.45
C PRO A 57 3.75 -6.53 5.92
N TYR A 58 3.33 -5.40 5.34
CA TYR A 58 3.46 -5.10 3.92
C TYR A 58 4.85 -4.56 3.54
N MET A 59 5.66 -4.15 4.51
CA MET A 59 7.03 -3.68 4.29
C MET A 59 7.91 -4.85 3.82
N ASN A 60 8.70 -4.63 2.79
CA ASN A 60 9.72 -5.57 2.31
C ASN A 60 11.08 -4.89 2.35
N LEU A 61 11.86 -5.16 3.40
CA LEU A 61 13.20 -4.60 3.57
C LEU A 61 14.21 -5.27 2.64
N ILE A 62 14.83 -4.48 1.77
CA ILE A 62 15.88 -4.89 0.84
C ILE A 62 17.15 -4.12 1.19
N LYS A 63 18.23 -4.83 1.46
CA LYS A 63 19.51 -4.26 1.91
C LYS A 63 20.56 -4.40 0.81
N TYR A 64 21.26 -3.32 0.50
CA TYR A 64 22.38 -3.26 -0.44
C TYR A 64 23.62 -2.77 0.29
N GLU A 65 24.62 -3.64 0.43
CA GLU A 65 25.95 -3.26 0.89
C GLU A 65 26.67 -2.50 -0.22
N ILE A 66 27.25 -1.32 0.05
CA ILE A 66 27.85 -0.46 -0.98
C ILE A 66 29.33 -0.09 -0.76
N TRP A 67 29.97 -0.53 0.32
CA TRP A 67 31.39 -0.24 0.54
C TRP A 67 32.30 -1.25 -0.15
N GLU A 68 31.88 -2.51 -0.21
CA GLU A 68 32.65 -3.63 -0.77
C GLU A 68 32.00 -4.23 -2.02
N ASN A 69 30.95 -3.59 -2.55
CA ASN A 69 30.23 -4.01 -3.75
C ASN A 69 30.03 -2.83 -4.73
N GLU A 70 30.84 -2.81 -5.77
CA GLU A 70 30.83 -1.75 -6.80
C GLU A 70 29.51 -1.66 -7.57
N GLU A 71 28.84 -2.79 -7.83
CA GLU A 71 27.54 -2.81 -8.54
C GLU A 71 26.45 -2.13 -7.71
N ASN A 72 26.39 -2.45 -6.41
CA ASN A 72 25.45 -1.83 -5.47
C ASN A 72 25.79 -0.35 -5.24
N GLN A 73 27.07 0.01 -5.23
CA GLN A 73 27.51 1.40 -5.17
C GLN A 73 27.03 2.19 -6.40
N ALA A 74 27.17 1.61 -7.60
CA ALA A 74 26.68 2.21 -8.84
C ALA A 74 25.15 2.32 -8.86
N LEU A 75 24.44 1.33 -8.32
CA LEU A 75 22.99 1.40 -8.13
C LEU A 75 22.61 2.55 -7.18
N ALA A 76 23.28 2.67 -6.04
CA ALA A 76 23.03 3.74 -5.07
C ALA A 76 23.20 5.13 -5.72
N GLU A 77 24.21 5.30 -6.57
CA GLU A 77 24.46 6.55 -7.29
C GLU A 77 23.35 6.86 -8.31
N GLN A 78 22.89 5.86 -9.07
CA GLN A 78 21.75 6.03 -9.98
C GLN A 78 20.46 6.39 -9.24
N VAL A 79 20.22 5.78 -8.08
CA VAL A 79 19.05 6.08 -7.23
C VAL A 79 19.11 7.51 -6.70
N LYS A 80 20.29 7.97 -6.23
CA LYS A 80 20.47 9.36 -5.77
C LYS A 80 20.19 10.35 -6.88
N GLN A 81 20.70 10.10 -8.09
CA GLN A 81 20.42 10.94 -9.26
C GLN A 81 18.94 10.96 -9.59
N ARG A 82 18.26 9.80 -9.52
CA ARG A 82 16.83 9.66 -9.84
C ARG A 82 15.91 10.41 -8.88
N ILE A 83 16.27 10.47 -7.60
CA ILE A 83 15.51 11.15 -6.53
C ILE A 83 16.05 12.58 -6.28
N GLU A 84 17.05 13.02 -7.05
CA GLU A 84 17.72 14.32 -6.86
C GLU A 84 18.27 14.50 -5.43
N SER A 85 18.71 13.39 -4.83
CA SER A 85 19.25 13.36 -3.48
C SER A 85 20.73 13.77 -3.48
N SER A 86 21.09 14.72 -2.62
CA SER A 86 22.48 15.15 -2.39
C SER A 86 23.22 14.28 -1.35
N SER A 87 22.69 13.09 -1.04
CA SER A 87 23.24 12.18 -0.03
C SER A 87 24.65 11.68 -0.37
N ARG A 88 25.58 11.86 0.57
CA ARG A 88 26.99 11.45 0.42
C ARG A 88 27.42 10.30 1.33
N GLY A 89 26.50 9.69 2.07
CA GLY A 89 26.86 8.70 3.08
C GLY A 89 25.80 7.63 3.29
N VAL A 90 26.12 6.72 4.19
CA VAL A 90 25.25 5.63 4.66
C VAL A 90 24.86 5.86 6.12
N PRO A 91 23.75 5.28 6.60
CA PRO A 91 22.71 4.61 5.82
C PRO A 91 21.97 5.57 4.87
N PHE A 92 21.61 5.08 3.69
CA PHE A 92 20.76 5.76 2.72
C PHE A 92 19.52 4.92 2.45
N LEU A 93 18.38 5.36 2.98
CA LEU A 93 17.11 4.64 2.92
C LEU A 93 16.20 5.26 1.87
N VAL A 94 15.54 4.44 1.07
CA VAL A 94 14.56 4.86 0.07
C VAL A 94 13.24 4.10 0.27
N ILE A 95 12.15 4.85 0.39
CA ILE A 95 10.78 4.34 0.52
C ILE A 95 9.92 5.10 -0.48
N GLY A 96 9.42 4.40 -1.51
CA GLY A 96 8.62 5.05 -2.55
C GLY A 96 9.43 6.12 -3.30
N ASP A 97 9.02 7.38 -3.15
CA ASP A 97 9.74 8.57 -3.65
C ASP A 97 10.46 9.37 -2.57
N LYS A 98 10.48 8.89 -1.32
CA LYS A 98 11.18 9.51 -0.20
C LYS A 98 12.54 8.88 0.01
N ALA A 99 13.52 9.71 0.31
CA ALA A 99 14.86 9.27 0.65
C ALA A 99 15.36 9.92 1.93
N PHE A 100 16.13 9.16 2.70
CA PHE A 100 16.62 9.54 4.01
C PHE A 100 18.10 9.20 4.14
N THR A 101 18.87 10.06 4.78
CA THR A 101 20.32 9.86 4.99
C THR A 101 20.66 9.95 6.46
N GLY A 102 21.44 8.99 6.94
CA GLY A 102 21.80 8.86 8.34
C GLY A 102 20.63 8.43 9.22
N PHE A 103 20.96 7.94 10.41
CA PHE A 103 19.99 7.38 11.36
C PHE A 103 20.02 8.08 12.71
N SER A 104 18.83 8.40 13.23
CA SER A 104 18.60 9.11 14.50
C SER A 104 17.18 8.84 15.02
N GLU A 105 16.85 9.28 16.24
CA GLU A 105 15.48 9.17 16.78
C GLU A 105 14.45 9.95 15.97
N ASP A 106 14.84 11.09 15.40
CA ASP A 106 13.97 11.85 14.50
C ASP A 106 13.72 11.07 13.22
N ARG A 107 14.76 10.42 12.70
CA ARG A 107 14.67 9.56 11.52
C ARG A 107 13.68 8.41 11.73
N LYS A 108 13.65 7.77 12.91
CA LYS A 108 12.66 6.71 13.22
C LYS A 108 11.23 7.19 13.03
N ARG A 109 10.91 8.42 13.45
CA ARG A 109 9.57 9.01 13.31
C ARG A 109 9.24 9.30 11.85
N ASP A 110 10.19 9.81 11.08
CA ASP A 110 10.01 10.07 9.65
C ASP A 110 9.77 8.79 8.85
N ILE A 111 10.50 7.72 9.18
CA ILE A 111 10.33 6.39 8.56
C ILE A 111 8.92 5.86 8.81
N ARG A 112 8.46 5.85 10.08
CA ARG A 112 7.11 5.37 10.42
C ARG A 112 6.02 6.14 9.69
N ARG A 113 6.10 7.48 9.69
CA ARG A 113 5.14 8.32 8.95
C ARG A 113 5.10 8.01 7.47
N THR A 114 6.26 7.69 6.88
CA THR A 114 6.35 7.36 5.46
C THR A 114 5.75 5.97 5.17
N LEU A 115 5.99 5.00 6.04
CA LEU A 115 5.36 3.67 5.95
C LEU A 115 3.84 3.76 6.07
N GLU A 116 3.34 4.53 7.04
CA GLU A 116 1.91 4.78 7.26
C GLU A 116 1.28 5.50 6.06
N TYR A 117 1.96 6.50 5.49
CA TYR A 117 1.49 7.19 4.28
C TYR A 117 1.31 6.22 3.10
N TYR A 118 2.27 5.32 2.88
CA TYR A 118 2.21 4.33 1.80
C TYR A 118 1.40 3.07 2.14
N GLU A 119 0.79 2.99 3.32
CA GLU A 119 -0.23 1.98 3.62
C GLU A 119 -1.51 2.26 2.82
N THR A 120 -1.87 3.54 2.70
CA THR A 120 -3.09 3.98 2.00
C THR A 120 -2.85 4.45 0.57
N GLU A 121 -1.61 4.86 0.26
CA GLU A 121 -1.25 5.42 -1.05
C GLU A 121 -0.34 4.48 -1.85
N LYS A 122 -0.57 4.37 -3.16
CA LYS A 122 0.27 3.54 -4.04
C LYS A 122 1.69 4.12 -4.16
N ALA A 123 2.65 3.47 -3.53
CA ALA A 123 4.06 3.87 -3.60
C ALA A 123 4.68 3.59 -4.97
N PRO A 124 5.46 4.53 -5.56
CA PRO A 124 6.27 4.22 -6.73
C PRO A 124 7.51 3.40 -6.33
N ASP A 125 7.79 2.29 -7.01
CA ASP A 125 9.03 1.53 -6.79
C ASP A 125 10.18 2.09 -7.66
N LEU A 126 10.78 3.21 -7.23
CA LEU A 126 11.82 3.89 -8.02
C LEU A 126 13.10 3.07 -8.18
N VAL A 127 13.52 2.35 -7.13
CA VAL A 127 14.71 1.50 -7.19
C VAL A 127 14.43 0.27 -8.04
N GLY A 128 13.26 -0.36 -7.88
CA GLY A 128 12.82 -1.47 -8.73
C GLY A 128 12.72 -1.09 -10.22
N ASP A 129 12.33 0.14 -10.53
CA ASP A 129 12.32 0.64 -11.91
C ASP A 129 13.73 0.77 -12.50
N ILE A 130 14.70 1.28 -11.73
CA ILE A 130 16.10 1.38 -12.14
C ILE A 130 16.67 -0.02 -12.41
N LEU A 131 16.40 -0.97 -11.52
CA LEU A 131 16.82 -2.38 -11.69
C LEU A 131 16.24 -3.04 -12.94
N LYS A 132 15.04 -2.63 -13.36
CA LYS A 132 14.39 -3.10 -14.61
C LYS A 132 14.84 -2.32 -15.85
N GLY A 133 15.72 -1.32 -15.70
CA GLY A 133 16.17 -0.45 -16.78
C GLY A 133 15.07 0.46 -17.35
N ILE A 134 14.08 0.84 -16.54
CA ILE A 134 12.99 1.72 -16.97
C ILE A 134 13.45 3.18 -16.90
N PRO A 135 13.53 3.90 -18.04
CA PRO A 135 13.95 5.31 -18.05
C PRO A 135 12.94 6.21 -17.34
N ALA A 136 13.42 7.32 -16.81
CA ALA A 136 12.60 8.31 -16.11
C ALA A 136 11.39 8.79 -16.92
N GLU A 137 11.63 9.13 -18.19
CA GLU A 137 10.66 9.67 -19.15
C GLU A 137 9.61 8.64 -19.57
N LYS A 138 9.99 7.35 -19.61
CA LYS A 138 9.08 6.26 -19.98
C LYS A 138 7.99 6.08 -18.91
N LYS A 139 8.31 6.31 -17.63
CA LYS A 139 7.36 6.21 -16.52
C LYS A 139 6.31 7.31 -16.53
N GLU A 140 6.66 8.54 -16.94
CA GLU A 140 5.67 9.62 -17.07
C GLU A 140 4.63 9.30 -18.14
N LYS A 141 5.06 8.74 -19.27
CA LYS A 141 4.16 8.25 -20.32
C LYS A 141 3.30 7.08 -19.83
N LEU A 142 3.89 6.09 -19.16
CA LEU A 142 3.16 4.95 -18.58
C LEU A 142 2.13 5.38 -17.51
N LYS A 143 2.48 6.35 -16.65
CA LYS A 143 1.54 6.92 -15.66
C LYS A 143 0.40 7.69 -16.32
N ALA A 144 0.68 8.41 -17.40
CA ALA A 144 -0.34 9.12 -18.17
C ALA A 144 -1.31 8.13 -18.85
N GLU A 145 -0.77 7.06 -19.42
CA GLU A 145 -1.56 5.98 -20.06
C GLU A 145 -2.39 5.19 -19.02
N GLU A 146 -1.82 4.83 -17.87
CA GLU A 146 -2.53 4.13 -16.77
C GLU A 146 -3.66 5.00 -16.19
N LYS A 147 -3.42 6.31 -15.96
CA LYS A 147 -4.47 7.23 -15.51
C LYS A 147 -5.65 7.28 -16.48
N VAL A 148 -5.37 7.32 -17.78
CA VAL A 148 -6.40 7.34 -18.83
C VAL A 148 -7.17 6.02 -18.89
N GLU A 149 -6.55 4.88 -18.58
CA GLU A 149 -7.21 3.59 -18.55
C GLU A 149 -8.08 3.39 -17.30
N VAL A 150 -7.61 3.83 -16.12
CA VAL A 150 -8.38 3.78 -14.87
C VAL A 150 -9.65 4.64 -14.97
N GLU A 151 -9.57 5.83 -15.56
CA GLU A 151 -10.72 6.72 -15.74
C GLU A 151 -11.80 6.12 -16.65
N LYS A 152 -11.43 5.19 -17.55
CA LYS A 152 -12.39 4.47 -18.41
C LYS A 152 -13.05 3.27 -17.73
N LYS A 153 -12.52 2.76 -16.62
CA LYS A 153 -12.93 1.48 -15.99
C LYS A 153 -13.89 1.67 -14.80
N ILE A 154 -14.71 2.71 -14.81
CA ILE A 154 -15.82 2.83 -13.85
C ILE A 154 -16.93 1.88 -14.28
N ASP A 155 -17.23 0.89 -13.45
CA ASP A 155 -18.27 -0.10 -13.69
C ASP A 155 -19.67 0.50 -13.41
N TRP A 156 -20.18 1.20 -14.42
CA TRP A 156 -21.49 1.85 -14.37
C TRP A 156 -22.66 0.88 -14.20
N GLU A 157 -22.48 -0.39 -14.57
CA GLU A 157 -23.53 -1.41 -14.42
C GLU A 157 -23.73 -1.76 -12.94
N ASN A 158 -22.64 -1.97 -12.20
CA ASN A 158 -22.72 -2.27 -10.77
C ASN A 158 -23.24 -1.10 -9.92
N ILE A 159 -22.90 0.14 -10.29
CA ILE A 159 -23.42 1.35 -9.60
C ILE A 159 -24.93 1.51 -9.83
N ALA A 160 -25.41 1.28 -11.05
CA ALA A 160 -26.83 1.36 -11.38
C ALA A 160 -27.66 0.33 -10.59
N VAL A 161 -27.15 -0.91 -10.46
CA VAL A 161 -27.82 -1.97 -9.69
C VAL A 161 -27.93 -1.61 -8.21
N ILE A 162 -26.86 -1.09 -7.60
CA ILE A 162 -26.88 -0.64 -6.19
C ILE A 162 -27.90 0.49 -5.99
N GLY A 163 -27.98 1.44 -6.94
CA GLY A 163 -28.97 2.52 -6.91
C GLY A 163 -30.41 2.01 -6.90
N VAL A 164 -30.74 1.04 -7.76
CA VAL A 164 -32.08 0.44 -7.81
C VAL A 164 -32.45 -0.28 -6.52
N ILE A 165 -31.50 -0.99 -5.90
CA ILE A 165 -31.71 -1.68 -4.62
C ILE A 165 -32.01 -0.69 -3.50
N ILE A 166 -31.26 0.41 -3.41
CA ILE A 166 -31.48 1.45 -2.38
C ILE A 166 -32.87 2.08 -2.54
N VAL A 167 -33.25 2.46 -3.76
CA VAL A 167 -34.56 3.03 -4.04
C VAL A 167 -35.67 2.04 -3.67
N GLY A 168 -35.51 0.77 -4.02
CA GLY A 168 -36.44 -0.30 -3.65
C GLY A 168 -36.62 -0.42 -2.13
N LEU A 169 -35.52 -0.40 -1.36
CA LEU A 169 -35.57 -0.45 0.10
C LEU A 169 -36.26 0.79 0.70
N VAL A 170 -36.00 1.98 0.17
CA VAL A 170 -36.66 3.22 0.61
C VAL A 170 -38.16 3.17 0.34
N VAL A 171 -38.58 2.67 -0.83
CA VAL A 171 -40.00 2.50 -1.17
C VAL A 171 -40.67 1.50 -0.25
N ILE A 172 -40.03 0.34 0.01
CA ILE A 172 -40.56 -0.67 0.94
C ILE A 172 -40.71 -0.08 2.35
N MET A 173 -39.70 0.66 2.82
CA MET A 173 -39.74 1.30 4.14
C MET A 173 -40.84 2.36 4.22
N PHE A 174 -41.03 3.16 3.16
CA PHE A 174 -42.09 4.15 3.06
C PHE A 174 -43.48 3.49 3.09
N LEU A 175 -43.69 2.43 2.31
CA LEU A 175 -44.94 1.67 2.30
C LEU A 175 -45.22 1.03 3.66
N TYR A 176 -44.20 0.46 4.31
CA TYR A 176 -44.32 -0.09 5.66
C TYR A 176 -44.74 0.98 6.68
N TYR A 177 -44.07 2.14 6.69
CA TYR A 177 -44.38 3.24 7.60
C TYR A 177 -45.81 3.77 7.39
N ASN A 178 -46.20 4.00 6.14
CA ASN A 178 -47.53 4.51 5.81
C ASN A 178 -48.65 3.48 6.11
N SER A 179 -48.36 2.18 6.01
CA SER A 179 -49.29 1.11 6.41
C SER A 179 -49.53 1.04 7.92
N LYS A 180 -48.54 1.43 8.74
CA LYS A 180 -48.61 1.40 10.20
C LYS A 180 -49.33 2.62 10.79
N ILE A 181 -49.34 3.76 10.08
CA ILE A 181 -50.05 4.99 10.50
C ILE A 181 -51.57 4.91 10.24
N ARG A 182 -52.02 4.07 9.29
CA ARG A 182 -53.46 3.89 8.98
C ARG A 182 -54.19 2.86 9.86
N LYS A 183 -53.53 2.29 10.87
CA LYS A 183 -54.14 1.41 11.88
C LYS A 183 -54.06 2.08 13.24
#